data_AF-M5VIY8-F1
#
_entry.id   AF-M5VIY8-F1
#
_cell.length_a   1.000
_cell.length_b   1.000
_cell.length_c   1.000
_cell.angle_alpha   90.00
_cell.angle_beta   90.00
_cell.angle_gamma   90.00
#
_symmetry.space_group_name_H-M   'P 1'
#
loop_
_entity.id
_entity.type
_entity.pdbx_description
1 polymer ?
#
loop_
_entity_poly.entity_id
_entity_poly.type
_entity_poly.pdbx_seq_one_letter_code
_entity_poly.pdbx_strand_id
1 'polypeptide(L)'
;MTARYYIDTNIFGKLIKDKNYFDVFSIETNRNNEFPNLLPIYFTPFSIIEYLGIKVQNPVIKCSQNLRKTTIETEIERIVYESYQYYSSLRAITKENILQVAEHTASFIEKNNLYFGAFCNYILTHRNLEKELALHLAANYIYNFRFPSNLRSYISATLSYDLFRNYILPYSVSKFRLIESEWDTRWTRLNKESEGKFLPYDQALRLKANGDNVDCDIIHQVVMGFESNRKTHPVYVLTADSQKIIIPRISVYKALVRIAQHQISKTNTIDAKYLITNSEGIIIFIDQEGKVIKEINVSEIPAFGRPP
;
A
#
# COMPACT_ATOMS: atom_id res chain seq x y z
N MET A 1 -0.43 20.34 -10.57
CA MET A 1 0.33 19.16 -10.11
C MET A 1 -0.07 18.02 -11.02
N THR A 2 0.89 17.27 -11.58
CA THR A 2 0.61 16.18 -12.52
C THR A 2 -0.09 15.03 -11.79
N ALA A 3 -1.14 14.46 -12.39
CA ALA A 3 -1.80 13.27 -11.85
C ALA A 3 -0.78 12.13 -11.67
N ARG A 4 -0.91 11.36 -10.58
CA ARG A 4 -0.06 10.19 -10.31
C ARG A 4 -0.82 8.92 -10.65
N TYR A 5 -0.13 8.04 -11.38
CA TYR A 5 -0.64 6.74 -11.79
C TYR A 5 0.11 5.63 -11.08
N TYR A 6 -0.64 4.72 -10.48
CA TYR A 6 -0.12 3.49 -9.91
C TYR A 6 -0.68 2.34 -10.73
N ILE A 7 0.16 1.35 -10.99
CA ILE A 7 -0.22 0.16 -11.76
C ILE A 7 0.04 -1.04 -10.86
N ASP A 8 -0.84 -2.02 -10.88
CA ASP A 8 -0.65 -3.28 -10.19
C ASP A 8 0.40 -4.20 -10.86
N THR A 9 0.83 -5.24 -10.14
CA THR A 9 1.83 -6.19 -10.64
C THR A 9 1.36 -6.97 -11.86
N ASN A 10 0.07 -7.30 -11.94
CA ASN A 10 -0.48 -8.13 -13.01
C ASN A 10 -0.50 -7.41 -14.35
N ILE A 11 -0.85 -6.12 -14.34
CA ILE A 11 -0.79 -5.23 -15.50
C ILE A 11 0.67 -4.99 -15.87
N PHE A 12 1.52 -4.57 -14.94
CA PHE A 12 2.92 -4.25 -15.27
C PHE A 12 3.66 -5.47 -15.84
N GLY A 13 3.46 -6.65 -15.25
CA GLY A 13 4.05 -7.90 -15.73
C GLY A 13 3.63 -8.25 -17.16
N LYS A 14 2.39 -7.95 -17.56
CA LYS A 14 1.93 -8.13 -18.94
C LYS A 14 2.46 -7.04 -19.87
N LEU A 15 2.47 -5.78 -19.45
CA LEU A 15 2.98 -4.66 -20.25
C LEU A 15 4.43 -4.86 -20.72
N ILE A 16 5.25 -5.56 -19.93
CA ILE A 16 6.65 -5.82 -20.28
C ILE A 16 6.88 -7.15 -21.02
N LYS A 17 5.91 -8.07 -21.04
CA LYS A 17 6.06 -9.43 -21.61
C LYS A 17 5.18 -9.72 -22.82
N ASP A 18 4.04 -9.04 -22.96
CA ASP A 18 3.05 -9.28 -23.99
C ASP A 18 2.83 -8.03 -24.84
N LYS A 19 3.32 -8.11 -26.09
CA LYS A 19 3.20 -7.04 -27.08
C LYS A 19 1.75 -6.70 -27.42
N ASN A 20 0.90 -7.71 -27.57
CA ASN A 20 -0.50 -7.48 -27.93
C ASN A 20 -1.23 -6.78 -26.78
N TYR A 21 -0.98 -7.21 -25.54
CA TYR A 21 -1.49 -6.52 -24.36
C TYR A 21 -1.00 -5.06 -24.31
N PHE A 22 0.28 -4.81 -24.58
CA PHE A 22 0.84 -3.46 -24.66
C PHE A 22 0.14 -2.59 -25.72
N ASP A 23 -0.08 -3.12 -26.92
CA ASP A 23 -0.70 -2.38 -28.02
C ASP A 23 -2.15 -2.01 -27.67
N VAL A 24 -2.93 -2.98 -27.17
CA VAL A 24 -4.31 -2.75 -26.73
C VAL A 24 -4.36 -1.73 -25.59
N PHE A 25 -3.56 -1.94 -24.54
CA PHE A 25 -3.53 -1.04 -23.38
C PHE A 25 -3.13 0.39 -23.77
N SER A 26 -2.14 0.55 -24.65
CA SER A 26 -1.69 1.85 -25.13
C SER A 26 -2.76 2.54 -25.97
N ILE A 27 -3.51 1.81 -26.80
CA ILE A 27 -4.64 2.37 -27.56
C ILE A 27 -5.75 2.81 -26.62
N GLU A 28 -6.15 1.97 -25.67
CA GLU A 28 -7.28 2.22 -24.77
C GLU A 28 -7.01 3.38 -23.81
N THR A 29 -5.77 3.51 -23.34
CA THR A 29 -5.36 4.62 -22.47
C THR A 29 -5.19 5.93 -23.25
N ASN A 30 -4.85 5.89 -24.54
CA ASN A 30 -4.83 7.08 -25.40
C ASN A 30 -6.22 7.51 -25.90
N ARG A 31 -7.16 6.58 -26.11
CA ARG A 31 -8.54 6.88 -26.55
C ARG A 31 -9.34 7.60 -25.47
N ASN A 32 -9.14 7.20 -24.23
CA ASN A 32 -9.69 7.89 -23.08
C ASN A 32 -8.77 9.08 -22.77
N ASN A 33 -9.02 10.24 -23.39
CA ASN A 33 -8.29 11.52 -23.21
C ASN A 33 -8.14 11.98 -21.73
N GLU A 34 -8.68 11.22 -20.78
CA GLU A 34 -8.58 11.38 -19.33
C GLU A 34 -7.30 10.81 -18.74
N PHE A 35 -6.54 9.98 -19.48
CA PHE A 35 -5.24 9.45 -19.04
C PHE A 35 -4.09 10.13 -19.80
N PRO A 36 -3.70 11.37 -19.46
CA PRO A 36 -2.55 12.03 -20.06
C PRO A 36 -1.32 11.13 -19.92
N ASN A 37 -0.92 10.55 -21.05
CA ASN A 37 0.36 9.94 -21.33
C ASN A 37 0.94 9.23 -20.10
N LEU A 38 0.63 7.94 -19.86
CA LEU A 38 1.00 7.12 -18.69
C LEU A 38 2.52 6.98 -18.41
N LEU A 39 3.36 7.83 -18.98
CA LEU A 39 4.78 7.97 -18.65
C LEU A 39 5.07 8.37 -17.18
N PRO A 40 4.23 9.10 -16.41
CA PRO A 40 4.47 9.34 -15.00
C PRO A 40 3.86 8.25 -14.12
N ILE A 41 4.14 6.97 -14.43
CA ILE A 41 3.85 5.87 -13.48
C ILE A 41 4.74 6.06 -12.25
N TYR A 42 4.11 6.03 -11.09
CA TYR A 42 4.79 6.00 -9.82
C TYR A 42 4.92 4.55 -9.36
N PHE A 43 6.16 4.13 -9.13
CA PHE A 43 6.46 2.80 -8.60
C PHE A 43 6.65 2.90 -7.09
N THR A 44 5.83 2.17 -6.34
CA THR A 44 6.02 2.10 -4.89
C THR A 44 7.25 1.25 -4.57
N PRO A 45 7.84 1.42 -3.39
CA PRO A 45 8.95 0.56 -2.98
C PRO A 45 8.62 -0.94 -3.03
N PHE A 46 7.37 -1.34 -2.70
CA PHE A 46 6.98 -2.74 -2.84
C PHE A 46 6.80 -3.18 -4.29
N SER A 47 6.30 -2.31 -5.17
CA SER A 47 6.18 -2.67 -6.59
C SER A 47 7.53 -2.95 -7.22
N ILE A 48 8.56 -2.19 -6.87
CA ILE A 48 9.94 -2.44 -7.35
C ILE A 48 10.44 -3.82 -6.92
N ILE A 49 10.30 -4.16 -5.63
CA ILE A 49 10.73 -5.45 -5.09
C ILE A 49 9.95 -6.60 -5.74
N GLU A 50 8.64 -6.46 -5.86
CA GLU A 50 7.75 -7.50 -6.37
C GLU A 50 7.94 -7.74 -7.87
N TYR A 51 8.07 -6.68 -8.68
CA TYR A 51 8.23 -6.76 -10.13
C TYR A 51 9.52 -7.47 -10.52
N LEU A 52 10.57 -7.27 -9.71
CA LEU A 52 11.88 -7.89 -9.91
C LEU A 52 12.04 -9.22 -9.15
N GLY A 53 11.03 -9.63 -8.36
CA GLY A 53 11.10 -10.85 -7.56
C GLY A 53 12.20 -10.85 -6.49
N ILE A 54 12.61 -9.67 -6.00
CA ILE A 54 13.68 -9.53 -5.01
C ILE A 54 13.18 -10.07 -3.66
N LYS A 55 13.90 -11.04 -3.11
CA LYS A 55 13.57 -11.61 -1.78
C LYS A 55 14.34 -10.87 -0.70
N VAL A 56 13.61 -10.25 0.23
CA VAL A 56 14.18 -9.58 1.40
C VAL A 56 13.88 -10.38 2.65
N GLN A 57 14.92 -10.73 3.41
CA GLN A 57 14.75 -11.43 4.68
C GLN A 57 14.36 -10.46 5.78
N ASN A 58 13.54 -10.91 6.73
CA ASN A 58 13.16 -10.09 7.88
C ASN A 58 14.20 -10.21 9.00
N PRO A 59 14.42 -9.15 9.79
CA PRO A 59 15.25 -9.23 10.98
C PRO A 59 14.56 -10.09 12.06
N VAL A 60 15.36 -10.55 13.04
CA VAL A 60 14.85 -11.26 14.22
C VAL A 60 14.98 -10.34 15.44
N ILE A 61 14.03 -9.42 15.58
CA ILE A 61 13.98 -8.49 16.72
C ILE A 61 13.12 -9.11 17.82
N LYS A 62 13.62 -9.12 19.05
CA LYS A 62 12.87 -9.60 20.23
C LYS A 62 12.14 -8.44 20.89
N CYS A 63 10.97 -8.74 21.44
CA CYS A 63 10.22 -7.79 22.28
C CYS A 63 10.89 -7.67 23.66
N SER A 64 10.86 -6.47 24.24
CA SER A 64 11.36 -6.21 25.59
C SER A 64 10.64 -7.06 26.65
N GLN A 65 11.40 -7.66 27.57
CA GLN A 65 10.89 -8.64 28.55
C GLN A 65 9.82 -8.08 29.52
N ASN A 66 9.79 -6.75 29.72
CA ASN A 66 8.88 -6.09 30.67
C ASN A 66 7.99 -5.03 29.99
N LEU A 67 7.54 -5.29 28.75
CA LEU A 67 6.68 -4.36 28.01
C LEU A 67 5.38 -4.03 28.77
N ARG A 68 5.12 -2.75 29.00
CA ARG A 68 3.90 -2.24 29.66
C ARG A 68 3.16 -1.28 28.74
N LYS A 69 1.86 -1.03 29.00
CA LYS A 69 1.04 -0.08 28.22
C LYS A 69 1.71 1.29 28.05
N THR A 70 2.32 1.80 29.12
CA THR A 70 2.99 3.10 29.16
C THR A 70 4.30 3.17 28.37
N THR A 71 4.85 2.03 27.93
CA THR A 71 6.14 1.97 27.20
C THR A 71 5.98 1.39 25.78
N ILE A 72 4.74 1.16 25.33
CA ILE A 72 4.48 0.54 24.02
C ILE A 72 4.92 1.43 22.86
N GLU A 73 4.69 2.74 22.94
CA GLU A 73 5.10 3.66 21.87
C GLU A 73 6.62 3.62 21.66
N THR A 74 7.38 3.76 22.73
CA THR A 74 8.84 3.66 22.69
C THR A 74 9.33 2.29 22.19
N GLU A 75 8.63 1.21 22.53
CA GLU A 75 8.97 -0.12 22.02
C GLU A 75 8.69 -0.25 20.52
N ILE A 76 7.57 0.29 20.03
CA ILE A 76 7.25 0.32 18.60
C ILE A 76 8.32 1.14 17.85
N GLU A 77 8.65 2.34 18.33
CA GLU A 77 9.69 3.18 17.75
C GLU A 77 11.05 2.48 17.71
N ARG A 78 11.43 1.78 18.79
CA ARG A 78 12.66 0.98 18.84
C ARG A 78 12.67 -0.10 17.76
N ILE A 79 11.59 -0.88 17.64
CA ILE A 79 11.50 -1.97 16.65
C ILE A 79 11.52 -1.41 15.22
N VAL A 80 10.81 -0.29 14.97
CA VAL A 80 10.83 0.41 13.67
C VAL A 80 12.25 0.88 13.35
N TYR A 81 12.95 1.50 14.30
CA TYR A 81 14.32 1.96 14.11
C TYR A 81 15.29 0.80 13.84
N GLU A 82 15.27 -0.25 14.67
CA GLU A 82 16.15 -1.41 14.50
C GLU A 82 15.90 -2.14 13.16
N SER A 83 14.64 -2.32 12.77
CA SER A 83 14.30 -2.94 11.49
C SER A 83 14.71 -2.05 10.32
N TYR A 84 14.53 -0.73 10.40
CA TYR A 84 15.01 0.22 9.40
C TYR A 84 16.53 0.14 9.22
N GLN A 85 17.30 0.13 10.32
CA GLN A 85 18.77 0.01 10.24
C GLN A 85 19.19 -1.31 9.60
N TYR A 86 18.53 -2.41 9.97
CA TYR A 86 18.78 -3.72 9.36
C TYR A 86 18.51 -3.68 7.85
N TYR A 87 17.33 -3.24 7.40
CA TYR A 87 17.01 -3.20 5.97
C TYR A 87 17.93 -2.26 5.21
N SER A 88 18.26 -1.10 5.77
CA SER A 88 19.21 -0.13 5.18
C SER A 88 20.60 -0.73 4.94
N SER A 89 20.98 -1.79 5.67
CA SER A 89 22.27 -2.46 5.50
C SER A 89 22.25 -3.57 4.44
N LEU A 90 21.08 -3.95 3.92
CA LEU A 90 20.96 -5.08 3.00
C LEU A 90 21.36 -4.69 1.58
N ARG A 91 22.30 -5.45 0.99
CA ARG A 91 22.63 -5.36 -0.44
C ARG A 91 21.41 -5.52 -1.35
N ALA A 92 20.43 -6.34 -0.93
CA ALA A 92 19.26 -6.66 -1.74
C ALA A 92 18.45 -5.43 -2.18
N ILE A 93 18.47 -4.35 -1.39
CA ILE A 93 17.69 -3.14 -1.64
C ILE A 93 18.52 -1.96 -2.15
N THR A 94 19.82 -2.16 -2.42
CA THR A 94 20.65 -1.09 -3.00
C THR A 94 20.28 -0.85 -4.45
N LYS A 95 20.41 0.39 -4.92
CA LYS A 95 20.16 0.75 -6.31
C LYS A 95 20.97 -0.10 -7.27
N GLU A 96 22.25 -0.33 -6.99
CA GLU A 96 23.09 -1.13 -7.89
C GLU A 96 22.56 -2.56 -8.01
N ASN A 97 22.18 -3.19 -6.91
CA ASN A 97 21.66 -4.55 -6.93
C ASN A 97 20.30 -4.62 -7.65
N ILE A 98 19.40 -3.67 -7.40
CA ILE A 98 18.09 -3.59 -8.06
C ILE A 98 18.26 -3.47 -9.58
N LEU A 99 19.17 -2.59 -10.03
CA LEU A 99 19.45 -2.40 -11.45
C LEU A 99 20.10 -3.64 -12.09
N GLN A 100 21.01 -4.32 -11.39
CA GLN A 100 21.58 -5.59 -11.85
C GLN A 100 20.50 -6.66 -12.05
N VAL A 101 19.56 -6.79 -11.10
CA VAL A 101 18.42 -7.71 -11.24
C VAL A 101 17.50 -7.31 -12.39
N ALA A 102 17.26 -6.01 -12.58
CA ALA A 102 16.49 -5.50 -13.71
C ALA A 102 17.16 -5.83 -15.05
N GLU A 103 18.48 -5.65 -15.17
CA GLU A 103 19.25 -6.02 -16.38
C GLU A 103 19.13 -7.50 -16.71
N HIS A 104 19.21 -8.38 -15.71
CA HIS A 104 18.96 -9.81 -15.93
C HIS A 104 17.54 -10.08 -16.42
N THR A 105 16.55 -9.37 -15.87
CA THR A 105 15.14 -9.47 -16.27
C THR A 105 14.90 -8.97 -17.69
N ALA A 106 15.69 -7.99 -18.16
CA ALA A 106 15.58 -7.40 -19.50
C ALA A 106 15.73 -8.42 -20.64
N SER A 107 16.44 -9.54 -20.39
CA SER A 107 16.59 -10.63 -21.36
C SER A 107 15.28 -11.30 -21.77
N PHE A 108 14.21 -11.15 -20.98
CA PHE A 108 12.89 -11.72 -21.21
C PHE A 108 11.83 -10.68 -21.62
N ILE A 109 12.26 -9.44 -21.90
CA ILE A 109 11.39 -8.30 -22.20
C ILE A 109 11.55 -7.89 -23.66
N GLU A 110 10.47 -7.41 -24.28
CA GLU A 110 10.54 -6.92 -25.66
C GLU A 110 11.55 -5.78 -25.80
N LYS A 111 12.37 -5.83 -26.87
CA LYS A 111 13.36 -4.79 -27.16
C LYS A 111 12.67 -3.43 -27.33
N ASN A 112 13.21 -2.39 -26.68
CA ASN A 112 12.65 -1.03 -26.64
C ASN A 112 11.28 -0.91 -25.95
N ASN A 113 10.94 -1.81 -25.01
CA ASN A 113 9.74 -1.66 -24.20
C ASN A 113 9.78 -0.37 -23.36
N LEU A 114 8.86 0.56 -23.65
CA LEU A 114 8.82 1.89 -23.04
C LEU A 114 8.58 1.85 -21.53
N TYR A 115 7.70 0.97 -21.05
CA TYR A 115 7.36 0.87 -19.61
C TYR A 115 8.51 0.31 -18.80
N PHE A 116 9.23 -0.68 -19.32
CA PHE A 116 10.43 -1.19 -18.68
C PHE A 116 11.55 -0.14 -18.66
N GLY A 117 11.73 0.61 -19.76
CA GLY A 117 12.64 1.75 -19.79
C GLY A 117 12.28 2.82 -18.75
N ALA A 118 11.00 3.18 -18.62
CA ALA A 118 10.50 4.11 -17.62
C ALA A 118 10.73 3.61 -16.19
N PHE A 119 10.52 2.31 -15.93
CA PHE A 119 10.80 1.66 -14.65
C PHE A 119 12.28 1.75 -14.27
N CYS A 120 13.19 1.38 -15.18
CA CYS A 120 14.63 1.49 -14.94
C CYS A 120 15.07 2.95 -14.71
N ASN A 121 14.53 3.89 -15.51
CA ASN A 121 14.80 5.31 -15.34
C ASN A 121 14.27 5.85 -14.00
N TYR A 122 13.11 5.39 -13.54
CA TYR A 122 12.59 5.72 -12.21
C TYR A 122 13.58 5.31 -11.12
N ILE A 123 14.06 4.06 -11.15
CA ILE A 123 15.06 3.57 -10.18
C ILE A 123 16.34 4.42 -10.19
N LEU A 124 16.87 4.71 -11.37
CA LEU A 124 18.09 5.50 -11.56
C LEU A 124 17.93 6.91 -10.97
N THR A 125 16.84 7.59 -11.30
CA THR A 125 16.64 9.01 -10.99
C THR A 125 16.09 9.26 -9.59
N HIS A 126 15.49 8.26 -8.93
CA HIS A 126 14.81 8.43 -7.64
C HIS A 126 15.81 8.51 -6.47
N ARG A 127 16.16 9.73 -6.04
CA ARG A 127 17.29 9.97 -5.11
C ARG A 127 17.23 9.23 -3.77
N ASN A 128 16.03 9.05 -3.21
CA ASN A 128 15.85 8.48 -1.87
C ASN A 128 15.37 7.02 -1.87
N LEU A 129 15.48 6.32 -3.01
CA LEU A 129 14.89 4.99 -3.19
C LEU A 129 15.22 4.00 -2.06
N GLU A 130 16.49 3.86 -1.70
CA GLU A 130 16.92 2.88 -0.69
C GLU A 130 16.35 3.18 0.70
N LYS A 131 16.29 4.47 1.06
CA LYS A 131 15.68 4.93 2.32
C LYS A 131 14.18 4.65 2.34
N GLU A 132 13.49 4.91 1.22
CA GLU A 132 12.05 4.63 1.08
C GLU A 132 11.78 3.12 1.14
N LEU A 133 12.60 2.30 0.48
CA LEU A 133 12.53 0.83 0.55
C LEU A 133 12.70 0.33 1.99
N ALA A 134 13.76 0.75 2.68
CA ALA A 134 14.00 0.35 4.05
C ALA A 134 12.86 0.76 4.99
N LEU A 135 12.29 1.94 4.78
CA LEU A 135 11.17 2.45 5.57
C LEU A 135 9.88 1.67 5.33
N HIS A 136 9.53 1.38 4.08
CA HIS A 136 8.36 0.57 3.74
C HIS A 136 8.50 -0.85 4.28
N LEU A 137 9.71 -1.45 4.20
CA LEU A 137 10.00 -2.76 4.78
C LEU A 137 9.89 -2.76 6.31
N ALA A 138 10.42 -1.73 6.99
CA ALA A 138 10.30 -1.57 8.44
C ALA A 138 8.84 -1.41 8.89
N ALA A 139 8.05 -0.64 8.13
CA ALA A 139 6.62 -0.49 8.37
C ALA A 139 5.86 -1.81 8.22
N ASN A 140 6.12 -2.53 7.13
CA ASN A 140 5.55 -3.85 6.95
C ASN A 140 5.96 -4.82 8.06
N TYR A 141 7.22 -4.78 8.49
CA TYR A 141 7.70 -5.59 9.60
C TYR A 141 6.94 -5.31 10.90
N ILE A 142 6.76 -4.04 11.29
CA ILE A 142 6.07 -3.70 12.54
C ILE A 142 4.60 -4.12 12.54
N TYR A 143 3.91 -4.02 11.40
CA TYR A 143 2.50 -4.47 11.29
C TYR A 143 2.33 -5.98 11.42
N ASN A 144 3.35 -6.76 11.04
CA ASN A 144 3.36 -8.22 11.19
C ASN A 144 4.05 -8.69 12.48
N PHE A 145 4.56 -7.76 13.30
CA PHE A 145 5.35 -8.13 14.48
C PHE A 145 4.47 -8.83 15.52
N ARG A 146 4.98 -9.94 16.06
CA ARG A 146 4.25 -10.76 17.03
C ARG A 146 4.40 -10.20 18.44
N PHE A 147 3.57 -9.21 18.76
CA PHE A 147 3.48 -8.67 20.10
C PHE A 147 2.77 -9.60 21.11
N PRO A 148 3.06 -9.44 22.42
CA PRO A 148 2.37 -10.15 23.49
C PRO A 148 0.84 -10.03 23.38
N SER A 149 0.13 -11.16 23.52
CA SER A 149 -1.32 -11.24 23.28
C SER A 149 -2.13 -10.29 24.17
N ASN A 150 -1.71 -10.10 25.42
CA ASN A 150 -2.32 -9.20 26.39
C ASN A 150 -2.19 -7.70 26.04
N LEU A 151 -1.30 -7.33 25.12
CA LEU A 151 -1.06 -5.95 24.71
C LEU A 151 -1.54 -5.64 23.29
N ARG A 152 -1.93 -6.66 22.51
CA ARG A 152 -2.31 -6.50 21.09
C ARG A 152 -3.32 -5.39 20.87
N SER A 153 -4.41 -5.34 21.64
CA SER A 153 -5.44 -4.32 21.48
C SER A 153 -4.93 -2.89 21.71
N TYR A 154 -3.95 -2.69 22.58
CA TYR A 154 -3.37 -1.37 22.80
C TYR A 154 -2.44 -0.98 21.64
N ILE A 155 -1.60 -1.91 21.21
CA ILE A 155 -0.67 -1.72 20.07
C ILE A 155 -1.41 -1.39 18.80
N SER A 156 -2.46 -2.17 18.55
CA SER A 156 -3.46 -1.98 17.52
C SER A 156 -4.08 -0.57 17.54
N ALA A 157 -4.44 -0.04 18.72
CA ALA A 157 -4.90 1.35 18.86
C ALA A 157 -3.77 2.35 18.55
N THR A 158 -2.58 2.15 19.12
CA THR A 158 -1.40 3.00 18.89
C THR A 158 -1.04 3.09 17.40
N LEU A 159 -1.02 1.96 16.69
CA LEU A 159 -0.76 1.92 15.25
C LEU A 159 -1.94 2.48 14.44
N SER A 160 -3.19 2.32 14.88
CA SER A 160 -4.37 2.93 14.23
C SER A 160 -4.31 4.45 14.23
N TYR A 161 -3.74 5.07 15.27
CA TYR A 161 -3.49 6.51 15.27
C TYR A 161 -2.51 6.94 14.17
N ASP A 162 -1.60 6.07 13.74
CA ASP A 162 -0.63 6.35 12.70
C ASP A 162 -1.29 6.52 11.31
N LEU A 163 -2.48 5.96 11.08
CA LEU A 163 -3.25 6.13 9.83
C LEU A 163 -3.54 7.59 9.48
N PHE A 164 -3.77 8.45 10.47
CA PHE A 164 -4.16 9.86 10.27
C PHE A 164 -3.11 10.87 10.71
N ARG A 165 -2.16 10.45 11.55
CA ARG A 165 -1.26 11.38 12.23
C ARG A 165 0.13 11.47 11.61
N ASN A 166 0.51 10.51 10.77
CA ASN A 166 1.90 10.28 10.38
C ASN A 166 2.85 10.33 11.60
N TYR A 167 2.44 9.70 12.70
CA TYR A 167 3.11 9.91 13.98
C TYR A 167 4.38 9.09 14.08
N ILE A 168 4.28 7.79 13.78
CA ILE A 168 5.37 6.82 13.85
C ILE A 168 5.99 6.61 12.47
N LEU A 169 5.16 6.57 11.42
CA LEU A 169 5.59 6.34 10.05
C LEU A 169 4.96 7.39 9.13
N PRO A 170 5.67 7.87 8.10
CA PRO A 170 5.14 8.91 7.23
C PRO A 170 3.99 8.40 6.36
N TYR A 171 3.32 9.34 5.70
CA TYR A 171 2.15 9.10 4.88
C TYR A 171 2.41 8.21 3.67
N SER A 172 3.58 8.34 3.05
CA SER A 172 3.93 7.61 1.83
C SER A 172 3.91 6.09 2.01
N VAL A 173 4.02 5.62 3.25
CA VAL A 173 4.03 4.22 3.63
C VAL A 173 2.60 3.69 3.70
N SER A 174 2.32 2.62 2.96
CA SER A 174 1.02 1.96 3.05
C SER A 174 0.75 1.42 4.45
N LYS A 175 -0.44 1.75 4.93
CA LYS A 175 -0.96 1.30 6.22
C LYS A 175 -1.95 0.14 6.07
N PHE A 176 -2.10 -0.44 4.87
CA PHE A 176 -3.11 -1.48 4.62
C PHE A 176 -2.92 -2.74 5.48
N ARG A 177 -1.68 -3.14 5.76
CA ARG A 177 -1.40 -4.30 6.63
C ARG A 177 -1.92 -4.12 8.06
N LEU A 178 -1.97 -2.88 8.53
CA LEU A 178 -2.63 -2.58 9.79
C LEU A 178 -4.12 -2.92 9.71
N ILE A 179 -4.77 -2.61 8.58
CA ILE A 179 -6.21 -2.86 8.37
C ILE A 179 -6.55 -4.34 8.38
N GLU A 180 -5.74 -5.16 7.72
CA GLU A 180 -5.87 -6.63 7.79
C GLU A 180 -5.77 -7.11 9.24
N SER A 181 -4.73 -6.68 9.96
CA SER A 181 -4.50 -7.07 11.37
C SER A 181 -5.62 -6.61 12.32
N GLU A 182 -6.13 -5.38 12.13
CA GLU A 182 -7.27 -4.85 12.89
C GLU A 182 -8.56 -5.62 12.61
N TRP A 183 -8.83 -5.93 11.36
CA TRP A 183 -10.03 -6.68 10.96
C TRP A 183 -10.06 -8.06 11.60
N ASP A 184 -8.94 -8.79 11.49
CA ASP A 184 -8.78 -10.14 12.04
C ASP A 184 -8.92 -10.18 13.56
N THR A 185 -8.45 -9.14 14.26
CA THR A 185 -8.37 -9.14 15.73
C THR A 185 -9.56 -8.51 16.43
N ARG A 186 -10.14 -7.44 15.89
CA ARG A 186 -11.20 -6.67 16.54
C ARG A 186 -12.56 -6.93 15.93
N TRP A 187 -12.68 -6.94 14.62
CA TRP A 187 -13.98 -6.81 13.98
C TRP A 187 -14.75 -8.14 13.87
N THR A 188 -14.05 -9.23 13.56
CA THR A 188 -14.59 -10.61 13.59
C THR A 188 -15.12 -11.00 14.98
N ARG A 189 -14.56 -10.43 16.05
CA ARG A 189 -14.99 -10.69 17.44
C ARG A 189 -16.15 -9.82 17.91
N LEU A 190 -16.24 -8.59 17.39
CA LEU A 190 -17.30 -7.64 17.77
C LEU A 190 -18.65 -8.01 17.16
N ASN A 191 -18.68 -8.68 16.01
CA ASN A 191 -19.92 -9.07 15.35
C ASN A 191 -20.13 -10.60 15.37
N LYS A 192 -20.58 -11.12 16.52
CA LYS A 192 -21.05 -12.52 16.66
C LYS A 192 -22.35 -12.83 15.89
N GLU A 193 -22.98 -11.84 15.26
CA GLU A 193 -24.36 -11.95 14.76
C GLU A 193 -24.50 -12.01 13.23
N SER A 194 -23.48 -12.38 12.45
CA SER A 194 -23.70 -12.52 10.99
C SER A 194 -22.77 -13.51 10.30
N GLU A 195 -22.92 -14.79 10.61
CA GLU A 195 -22.41 -15.83 9.70
C GLU A 195 -23.06 -15.64 8.31
N GLY A 196 -22.24 -15.32 7.31
CA GLY A 196 -22.64 -15.16 5.90
C GLY A 196 -22.69 -13.73 5.35
N LYS A 197 -23.08 -12.71 6.14
CA LYS A 197 -23.16 -11.32 5.62
C LYS A 197 -21.80 -10.68 5.38
N PHE A 198 -20.78 -11.11 6.12
CA PHE A 198 -19.42 -10.55 6.02
C PHE A 198 -18.48 -11.37 5.15
N LEU A 199 -18.96 -12.50 4.63
CA LEU A 199 -18.16 -13.42 3.81
C LEU A 199 -17.44 -12.71 2.65
N PRO A 200 -18.05 -11.76 1.89
CA PRO A 200 -17.35 -11.04 0.84
C PRO A 200 -16.20 -10.15 1.36
N TYR A 201 -16.34 -9.57 2.55
CA TYR A 201 -15.32 -8.71 3.16
C TYR A 201 -14.19 -9.54 3.77
N ASP A 202 -14.53 -10.64 4.46
CA ASP A 202 -13.56 -11.60 4.98
C ASP A 202 -12.75 -12.25 3.84
N GLN A 203 -13.40 -12.60 2.73
CA GLN A 203 -12.71 -13.11 1.55
C GLN A 203 -11.83 -12.06 0.89
N ALA A 204 -12.29 -10.81 0.82
CA ALA A 204 -11.55 -9.73 0.20
C ALA A 204 -10.32 -9.32 1.01
N LEU A 205 -10.37 -9.35 2.35
CA LEU A 205 -9.23 -8.96 3.19
C LEU A 205 -8.17 -10.04 3.33
N ARG A 206 -8.50 -11.30 2.98
CA ARG A 206 -7.49 -12.35 2.89
C ARG A 206 -6.48 -11.98 1.80
N LEU A 207 -5.24 -11.78 2.20
CA LEU A 207 -4.15 -11.63 1.26
C LEU A 207 -3.91 -12.96 0.54
N LYS A 208 -3.71 -12.91 -0.79
CA LYS A 208 -3.45 -14.11 -1.61
C LYS A 208 -2.16 -14.82 -1.17
N ALA A 209 -1.20 -14.07 -0.64
CA ALA A 209 0.02 -14.53 0.01
C ALA A 209 0.60 -13.44 0.92
N ASN A 210 1.58 -13.78 1.77
CA ASN A 210 2.37 -12.83 2.58
C ASN A 210 3.10 -11.75 1.75
N GLY A 211 3.01 -11.77 0.41
CA GLY A 211 3.66 -10.86 -0.52
C GLY A 211 2.72 -9.91 -1.28
N ASP A 212 1.42 -9.86 -0.97
CA ASP A 212 0.40 -9.04 -1.67
C ASP A 212 0.50 -7.53 -1.32
N ASN A 213 1.71 -6.97 -1.40
CA ASN A 213 2.02 -5.63 -0.90
C ASN A 213 1.65 -4.53 -1.90
N VAL A 214 1.73 -4.81 -3.20
CA VAL A 214 1.38 -3.81 -4.23
C VAL A 214 -0.12 -3.51 -4.19
N ASP A 215 -0.97 -4.52 -4.10
CA ASP A 215 -2.42 -4.33 -3.95
C ASP A 215 -2.75 -3.52 -2.69
N CYS A 216 -2.06 -3.81 -1.59
CA CYS A 216 -2.15 -3.06 -0.34
C CYS A 216 -1.76 -1.59 -0.51
N ASP A 217 -0.65 -1.32 -1.20
CA ASP A 217 -0.16 0.03 -1.47
C ASP A 217 -1.14 0.82 -2.32
N ILE A 218 -1.61 0.25 -3.44
CA ILE A 218 -2.52 0.95 -4.35
C ILE A 218 -3.87 1.26 -3.68
N ILE A 219 -4.39 0.37 -2.83
CA ILE A 219 -5.63 0.63 -2.10
C ILE A 219 -5.43 1.75 -1.06
N HIS A 220 -4.31 1.74 -0.35
CA HIS A 220 -3.99 2.84 0.56
C HIS A 220 -3.91 4.18 -0.19
N GLN A 221 -3.17 4.23 -1.30
CA GLN A 221 -2.98 5.46 -2.07
C GLN A 221 -4.29 5.95 -2.69
N VAL A 222 -5.19 5.07 -3.15
CA VAL A 222 -6.47 5.50 -3.73
C VAL A 222 -7.47 5.98 -2.69
N VAL A 223 -7.41 5.49 -1.45
CA VAL A 223 -8.30 5.94 -0.36
C VAL A 223 -7.78 7.20 0.32
N MET A 224 -6.48 7.26 0.57
CA MET A 224 -5.88 8.37 1.30
C MET A 224 -5.49 9.51 0.33
N GLY A 225 -5.07 9.19 -0.89
CA GLY A 225 -4.42 10.09 -1.84
C GLY A 225 -2.90 10.04 -1.72
N PHE A 226 -2.19 10.92 -2.43
CA PHE A 226 -0.74 11.12 -2.33
C PHE A 226 -0.42 12.45 -1.62
N GLU A 227 0.43 12.43 -0.60
CA GLU A 227 0.85 13.66 0.11
C GLU A 227 2.07 14.32 -0.55
N SER A 228 1.93 15.60 -0.88
CA SER A 228 3.03 16.49 -1.24
C SER A 228 2.85 17.85 -0.59
N ASN A 229 3.90 18.37 0.05
CA ASN A 229 3.89 19.67 0.72
C ASN A 229 2.71 19.84 1.69
N ARG A 230 2.41 18.81 2.49
CA ARG A 230 1.28 18.75 3.44
C ARG A 230 -0.11 18.87 2.80
N LYS A 231 -0.23 18.62 1.50
CA LYS A 231 -1.49 18.51 0.79
C LYS A 231 -1.61 17.11 0.22
N THR A 232 -2.79 16.52 0.37
CA THR A 232 -3.13 15.26 -0.28
C THR A 232 -3.76 15.53 -1.63
N HIS A 233 -3.43 14.68 -2.59
CA HIS A 233 -3.87 14.79 -3.98
C HIS A 233 -4.48 13.44 -4.41
N PRO A 234 -5.55 13.45 -5.21
CA PRO A 234 -6.13 12.21 -5.70
C PRO A 234 -5.13 11.53 -6.65
N VAL A 235 -5.20 10.21 -6.70
CA VAL A 235 -4.36 9.37 -7.56
C VAL A 235 -5.23 8.52 -8.47
N TYR A 236 -4.64 8.01 -9.53
CA TYR A 236 -5.25 7.01 -10.40
C TYR A 236 -4.57 5.67 -10.14
N VAL A 237 -5.36 4.64 -9.89
CA VAL A 237 -4.90 3.27 -9.71
C VAL A 237 -5.45 2.41 -10.82
N LEU A 238 -4.58 1.71 -11.54
CA LEU A 238 -4.96 0.73 -12.53
C LEU A 238 -4.79 -0.66 -11.94
N THR A 239 -5.83 -1.48 -12.03
CA THR A 239 -5.78 -2.86 -11.56
C THR A 239 -6.49 -3.84 -12.49
N ALA A 240 -5.91 -5.02 -12.66
CA ALA A 240 -6.50 -6.17 -13.32
C ALA A 240 -7.25 -7.11 -12.36
N ASP A 241 -7.27 -6.79 -11.06
CA ASP A 241 -8.02 -7.53 -10.07
C ASP A 241 -9.53 -7.26 -10.18
N SER A 242 -10.32 -8.27 -9.81
CA SER A 242 -11.77 -8.17 -9.93
C SER A 242 -12.34 -7.10 -8.98
N GLN A 243 -13.38 -6.41 -9.45
CA GLN A 243 -14.18 -5.48 -8.64
C GLN A 243 -14.70 -6.13 -7.34
N LYS A 244 -15.00 -7.44 -7.37
CA LYS A 244 -15.47 -8.21 -6.22
C LYS A 244 -14.44 -8.32 -5.10
N ILE A 245 -13.15 -8.12 -5.39
CA ILE A 245 -12.05 -8.14 -4.39
C ILE A 245 -11.72 -6.71 -3.97
N ILE A 246 -11.53 -5.81 -4.94
CA ILE A 246 -11.00 -4.47 -4.63
C ILE A 246 -12.03 -3.57 -3.94
N ILE A 247 -13.29 -3.57 -4.37
CA ILE A 247 -14.33 -2.70 -3.78
C ILE A 247 -14.54 -3.00 -2.29
N PRO A 248 -14.67 -4.27 -1.84
CA PRO A 248 -14.76 -4.57 -0.41
C PRO A 248 -13.51 -4.17 0.39
N ARG A 249 -12.30 -4.36 -0.16
CA ARG A 249 -11.05 -3.92 0.51
C ARG A 249 -11.05 -2.40 0.74
N ILE A 250 -11.43 -1.61 -0.27
CA ILE A 250 -11.59 -0.15 -0.16
C ILE A 250 -12.64 0.21 0.89
N SER A 251 -13.79 -0.47 0.86
CA SER A 251 -14.90 -0.22 1.80
C SER A 251 -14.47 -0.43 3.27
N VAL A 252 -13.70 -1.48 3.55
CA VAL A 252 -13.16 -1.75 4.89
C VAL A 252 -12.08 -0.73 5.26
N TYR A 253 -11.20 -0.38 4.33
CA TYR A 253 -10.18 0.64 4.55
C TYR A 253 -10.81 1.95 5.00
N LYS A 254 -11.85 2.41 4.28
CA LYS A 254 -12.61 3.62 4.61
C LYS A 254 -13.28 3.53 5.99
N ALA A 255 -13.71 2.34 6.42
CA ALA A 255 -14.32 2.14 7.74
C ALA A 255 -13.30 2.33 8.87
N LEU A 256 -12.10 1.74 8.75
CA LEU A 256 -11.04 1.91 9.73
C LEU A 256 -10.51 3.34 9.76
N VAL A 257 -10.49 3.99 8.61
CA VAL A 257 -10.21 5.42 8.50
C VAL A 257 -11.16 6.24 9.38
N ARG A 258 -12.47 6.01 9.27
CA ARG A 258 -13.49 6.69 10.09
C ARG A 258 -13.33 6.37 11.58
N ILE A 259 -13.03 5.12 11.93
CA ILE A 259 -12.82 4.72 13.33
C ILE A 259 -11.61 5.45 13.93
N ALA A 260 -10.50 5.52 13.21
CA ALA A 260 -9.31 6.21 13.66
C ALA A 260 -9.57 7.71 13.86
N GLN A 261 -10.26 8.35 12.90
CA GLN A 261 -10.68 9.76 13.02
C GLN A 261 -11.58 9.99 14.25
N HIS A 262 -12.56 9.13 14.48
CA HIS A 262 -13.45 9.21 15.65
C HIS A 262 -12.69 9.11 16.96
N GLN A 263 -11.78 8.13 17.05
CA GLN A 263 -10.94 7.93 18.24
C GLN A 263 -10.07 9.16 18.53
N ILE A 264 -9.49 9.77 17.50
CA ILE A 264 -8.73 11.02 17.64
C ILE A 264 -9.61 12.16 18.15
N SER A 265 -10.81 12.33 17.58
CA SER A 265 -11.73 13.39 17.98
C SER A 265 -12.17 13.29 19.44
N LYS A 266 -12.39 12.06 19.94
CA LYS A 266 -12.85 11.81 21.31
C LYS A 266 -11.77 12.03 22.37
N THR A 267 -10.50 11.81 22.03
CA THR A 267 -9.42 11.91 23.01
C THR A 267 -8.90 13.34 23.19
N ASN A 268 -9.26 14.30 22.32
CA ASN A 268 -8.89 15.73 22.40
C ASN A 268 -7.38 15.99 22.61
N THR A 269 -6.53 15.01 22.32
CA THR A 269 -5.12 14.98 22.73
C THR A 269 -4.17 15.55 21.67
N ILE A 270 -4.67 16.03 20.52
CA ILE A 270 -3.85 16.16 19.31
C ILE A 270 -4.05 17.52 18.63
N ASP A 271 -2.93 18.14 18.27
CA ASP A 271 -2.85 19.35 17.45
C ASP A 271 -3.30 19.05 16.01
N ALA A 272 -4.26 19.83 15.50
CA ALA A 272 -4.85 19.67 14.17
C ALA A 272 -3.82 19.64 13.03
N LYS A 273 -2.62 20.20 13.24
CA LYS A 273 -1.54 20.21 12.23
C LYS A 273 -1.01 18.83 11.84
N TYR A 274 -1.26 17.80 12.65
CA TYR A 274 -0.85 16.43 12.36
C TYR A 274 -1.96 15.62 11.68
N LEU A 275 -3.18 16.16 11.55
CA LEU A 275 -4.29 15.47 10.91
C LEU A 275 -4.17 15.56 9.39
N ILE A 276 -4.28 14.40 8.75
CA ILE A 276 -4.27 14.32 7.29
C ILE A 276 -5.71 14.23 6.80
N THR A 277 -6.07 15.15 5.91
CA THR A 277 -7.32 15.05 5.14
C THR A 277 -7.05 14.14 3.96
N ASN A 278 -7.85 13.08 3.78
CA ASN A 278 -7.70 12.22 2.62
C ASN A 278 -8.22 12.89 1.34
N SER A 279 -7.64 12.54 0.21
CA SER A 279 -8.09 12.92 -1.13
C SER A 279 -8.31 11.65 -1.94
N GLU A 280 -9.53 11.15 -1.90
CA GLU A 280 -9.92 9.90 -2.56
C GLU A 280 -9.72 10.00 -4.08
N GLY A 281 -9.09 8.98 -4.63
CA GLY A 281 -8.71 8.89 -6.03
C GLY A 281 -9.72 8.13 -6.88
N ILE A 282 -9.23 7.67 -8.03
CA ILE A 282 -9.97 6.93 -9.03
C ILE A 282 -9.32 5.57 -9.22
N ILE A 283 -10.14 4.52 -9.32
CA ILE A 283 -9.68 3.19 -9.69
C ILE A 283 -10.22 2.80 -11.07
N ILE A 284 -9.32 2.28 -11.89
CA ILE A 284 -9.57 1.88 -13.27
C ILE A 284 -9.35 0.37 -13.36
N PHE A 285 -10.39 -0.35 -13.72
CA PHE A 285 -10.35 -1.79 -13.90
C PHE A 285 -9.96 -2.12 -15.33
N ILE A 286 -8.88 -2.90 -15.48
CA ILE A 286 -8.34 -3.36 -16.76
C ILE A 286 -8.64 -4.85 -16.89
N ASP A 287 -9.08 -5.30 -18.07
CA ASP A 287 -9.28 -6.73 -18.31
C ASP A 287 -7.97 -7.47 -18.61
N GLN A 288 -8.08 -8.77 -18.85
CA GLN A 288 -6.94 -9.61 -19.15
C GLN A 288 -6.34 -9.34 -20.54
N GLU A 289 -7.04 -8.61 -21.40
CA GLU A 289 -6.61 -8.20 -22.76
C GLU A 289 -6.02 -6.79 -22.78
N GLY A 290 -6.09 -6.04 -21.67
CA GLY A 290 -5.55 -4.69 -21.55
C GLY A 290 -6.58 -3.58 -21.76
N LYS A 291 -7.87 -3.90 -21.86
CA LYS A 291 -8.94 -2.93 -22.07
C LYS A 291 -9.45 -2.34 -20.77
N VAL A 292 -9.85 -1.06 -20.82
CA VAL A 292 -10.53 -0.41 -19.71
C VAL A 292 -11.96 -0.94 -19.62
N ILE A 293 -12.30 -1.62 -18.53
CA ILE A 293 -13.63 -2.17 -18.29
C ILE A 293 -14.52 -1.13 -17.63
N LYS A 294 -13.99 -0.45 -16.60
CA LYS A 294 -14.75 0.42 -15.72
C LYS A 294 -13.84 1.37 -14.96
N GLU A 295 -14.33 2.58 -14.76
CA GLU A 295 -13.76 3.55 -13.83
C GLU A 295 -14.71 3.74 -12.64
N ILE A 296 -14.15 3.88 -11.44
CA ILE A 296 -14.91 4.19 -10.23
C ILE A 296 -14.17 5.26 -9.45
N ASN A 297 -14.87 6.35 -9.12
CA ASN A 297 -14.38 7.31 -8.13
C ASN A 297 -14.54 6.69 -6.73
N VAL A 298 -13.47 6.68 -5.93
CA VAL A 298 -13.49 6.03 -4.60
C VAL A 298 -14.49 6.68 -3.64
N SER A 299 -14.89 7.93 -3.88
CA SER A 299 -15.97 8.61 -3.15
C SER A 299 -17.34 7.94 -3.30
N GLU A 300 -17.57 7.23 -4.41
CA GLU A 300 -18.80 6.48 -4.67
C GLU A 300 -18.84 5.15 -3.92
N ILE A 301 -17.69 4.66 -3.42
CA ILE A 301 -17.62 3.42 -2.66
C ILE A 301 -17.92 3.73 -1.18
N PRO A 302 -19.03 3.22 -0.62
CA PRO A 302 -19.36 3.47 0.78
C PRO A 302 -18.36 2.75 1.70
N ALA A 303 -18.06 3.37 2.83
CA ALA A 303 -17.35 2.68 3.90
C ALA A 303 -18.23 1.56 4.47
N PHE A 304 -17.60 0.47 4.86
CA PHE A 304 -18.27 -0.65 5.48
C PHE A 304 -18.81 -0.28 6.87
N GLY A 305 -20.02 -0.76 7.20
CA GLY A 305 -20.66 -0.51 8.49
C GLY A 305 -21.23 0.91 8.64
N ARG A 306 -21.90 1.15 9.77
CA ARG A 306 -22.41 2.49 10.11
C ARG A 306 -21.29 3.32 10.75
N PRO A 307 -21.27 4.65 10.51
CA PRO A 307 -20.34 5.54 11.21
C PRO A 307 -20.52 5.43 12.74
N PRO A 308 -19.42 5.43 13.52
CA PRO A 308 -19.45 5.32 14.98
C PRO A 308 -19.79 6.62 15.72
#